data_AF-M1CYM6-F1
#
_entry.id   AF-M1CYM6-F1
#
_cell.length_a   1.000
_cell.length_b   1.000
_cell.length_c   1.000
_cell.angle_alpha   90.00
_cell.angle_beta   90.00
_cell.angle_gamma   90.00
#
_symmetry.space_group_name_H-M   'P 1'
#
loop_
_entity.id
_entity.type
_entity.pdbx_description
1 polymer ?
#
loop_
_entity_poly.entity_id
_entity_poly.type
_entity_poly.pdbx_seq_one_letter_code
_entity_poly.pdbx_strand_id
1 'polypeptide(L)' 'MSRPRSEFVPGEGFKDKPQKEQAIKLFKKSDNKRNKDARRGESDRVIPTLKPKHLFSGKRSSGKTDRR' A
#
# COMPACT_ATOMS: atom_id res chain seq x y z
N MET A 1 -27.53 -6.67 -7.29
CA MET A 1 -26.79 -7.55 -6.36
C MET A 1 -25.51 -8.01 -7.06
N SER A 2 -24.33 -7.66 -6.54
CA SER A 2 -23.06 -8.12 -7.12
C SER A 2 -22.83 -9.60 -6.79
N ARG A 3 -22.41 -10.39 -7.76
CA ARG A 3 -22.04 -11.80 -7.53
C ARG A 3 -20.87 -11.93 -6.55
N PRO A 4 -20.87 -12.93 -5.67
CA PRO A 4 -19.76 -13.16 -4.74
C PRO A 4 -18.49 -13.55 -5.50
N ARG A 5 -17.35 -13.02 -5.05
CA ARG A 5 -16.05 -13.19 -5.73
C ARG A 5 -15.59 -14.65 -5.85
N SER A 6 -16.10 -15.56 -5.02
CA SER A 6 -15.75 -16.98 -5.00
C SER A 6 -16.53 -17.83 -6.02
N GLU A 7 -17.59 -17.31 -6.63
CA GLU A 7 -18.34 -18.07 -7.64
C GLU A 7 -17.51 -18.26 -8.91
N PHE A 8 -17.49 -19.48 -9.44
CA PHE A 8 -16.87 -19.77 -10.72
C PHE A 8 -17.75 -19.25 -11.85
N VAL A 9 -17.18 -18.48 -12.77
CA VAL A 9 -17.86 -18.00 -13.97
C VAL A 9 -17.06 -18.46 -15.19
N PRO A 10 -17.67 -19.21 -16.13
CA PRO A 10 -17.01 -19.59 -17.37
C PRO A 10 -16.55 -18.35 -18.16
N GLY A 11 -15.30 -18.37 -18.65
CA GLY A 11 -14.70 -17.27 -19.42
C GLY A 11 -13.82 -16.30 -18.62
N GLU A 12 -13.77 -16.40 -17.29
CA GLU A 12 -12.89 -15.56 -16.44
C GLU A 12 -11.42 -16.03 -16.36
N GLY A 13 -11.03 -17.03 -17.15
CA GLY A 13 -9.65 -17.55 -17.20
C GLY A 13 -9.27 -18.52 -16.08
N PHE A 14 -10.23 -18.91 -15.24
CA PHE A 14 -10.06 -20.03 -14.30
C PHE A 14 -10.66 -21.31 -14.89
N LYS A 15 -10.08 -22.46 -14.55
CA LYS A 15 -10.57 -23.78 -14.93
C LYS A 15 -11.77 -24.19 -14.07
N ASP A 16 -11.64 -24.05 -12.75
CA ASP A 16 -12.60 -24.54 -11.77
C ASP A 16 -12.72 -23.61 -10.55
N LYS A 17 -13.78 -23.77 -9.74
CA LYS A 17 -13.98 -23.03 -8.48
C LYS A 17 -12.79 -23.09 -7.49
N PRO A 18 -12.14 -24.24 -7.23
CA PRO A 18 -11.02 -24.32 -6.30
C PRO A 18 -9.83 -23.46 -6.74
N GLN A 19 -9.58 -23.37 -8.05
CA GLN A 19 -8.50 -22.54 -8.60
C GLN A 19 -8.77 -21.05 -8.33
N LYS A 20 -10.02 -20.62 -8.49
CA LYS A 20 -10.43 -19.24 -8.19
C LYS A 20 -10.28 -18.93 -6.70
N GLU A 21 -10.65 -19.86 -5.82
CA GLU A 21 -10.47 -19.71 -4.37
C GLU A 21 -8.98 -19.63 -3.97
N GLN A 22 -8.12 -20.45 -4.58
CA GLN A 22 -6.67 -20.38 -4.37
C GLN A 22 -6.10 -19.03 -4.84
N ALA A 23 -6.53 -18.52 -5.99
CA ALA A 23 -6.12 -17.21 -6.49
C ALA A 23 -6.53 -16.08 -5.53
N ILE A 24 -7.74 -16.12 -4.97
CA ILE A 24 -8.20 -15.14 -3.95
C ILE A 24 -7.34 -15.23 -2.69
N LYS A 25 -6.97 -16.44 -2.24
CA LYS A 25 -6.08 -16.62 -1.08
C LYS A 25 -4.69 -16.04 -1.34
N LEU A 26 -4.13 -16.27 -2.53
CA LEU A 26 -2.83 -15.72 -2.94
C LEU A 26 -2.86 -14.19 -3.01
N PHE A 27 -3.92 -13.61 -3.58
CA PHE A 27 -4.13 -12.17 -3.62
C PHE A 27 -4.11 -11.56 -2.21
N LYS A 28 -4.94 -12.07 -1.29
CA LYS A 28 -4.96 -11.59 0.11
C LYS A 28 -3.59 -11.75 0.79
N LYS A 29 -2.89 -12.85 0.53
CA LYS A 29 -1.54 -13.07 1.07
C LYS A 29 -0.53 -12.04 0.56
N SER A 30 -0.62 -11.62 -0.71
CA SER A 30 0.27 -10.59 -1.26
C SER A 30 0.04 -9.20 -0.66
N ASP A 31 -1.21 -8.88 -0.28
CA ASP A 31 -1.54 -7.59 0.35
C ASP A 31 -1.01 -7.45 1.77
N ASN A 32 -0.78 -8.56 2.48
CA ASN A 32 -0.34 -8.55 3.88
C ASN A 32 0.93 -7.71 4.12
N LYS A 33 1.90 -7.75 3.20
CA LYS A 33 3.15 -6.96 3.35
C LYS A 33 2.84 -5.46 3.34
N ARG A 34 1.99 -5.02 2.42
CA ARG A 34 1.59 -3.62 2.27
C ARG A 34 0.72 -3.15 3.44
N ASN A 35 -0.20 -4.00 3.88
CA ASN A 35 -1.08 -3.71 5.01
C ASN A 35 -0.28 -3.61 6.32
N LYS A 36 0.79 -4.39 6.47
CA LYS A 36 1.72 -4.27 7.60
C LYS A 36 2.41 -2.90 7.62
N ASP A 37 2.75 -2.35 6.46
CA ASP A 37 3.28 -0.99 6.31
C ASP A 37 2.18 0.10 6.43
N ALA A 38 0.93 -0.28 6.74
CA ALA A 38 -0.22 0.61 6.85
C ALA A 38 -0.50 1.49 5.62
N ARG A 39 -0.16 1.03 4.41
CA ARG A 39 -0.44 1.81 3.20
C ARG A 39 -1.91 1.78 2.84
N ARG A 40 -2.40 2.85 2.22
CA ARG A 40 -3.81 2.98 1.83
C ARG A 40 -4.26 1.97 0.77
N GLY A 41 -3.35 1.57 -0.11
CA GLY A 41 -3.62 0.66 -1.22
C GLY A 41 -2.42 0.51 -2.13
N GLU A 42 -2.57 -0.23 -3.22
CA GLU A 42 -1.46 -0.53 -4.14
C GLU A 42 -0.81 0.70 -4.80
N SER A 43 -1.61 1.75 -4.99
CA SER A 43 -1.15 3.02 -5.57
C SER A 43 -0.30 3.82 -4.59
N ASP A 44 -0.39 3.54 -3.29
CA ASP A 44 0.32 4.27 -2.26
C ASP A 44 1.81 3.84 -2.23
N ARG A 45 2.59 4.58 -3.00
CA ARG A 45 4.03 4.40 -3.21
C ARG A 45 4.84 5.63 -2.78
N VAL A 46 4.29 6.45 -1.89
CA VAL A 46 4.95 7.67 -1.40
C VAL A 46 6.19 7.31 -0.58
N ILE A 47 7.30 7.99 -0.85
CA ILE A 47 8.56 7.84 -0.09
C ILE A 47 8.70 9.09 0.79
N PRO A 48 8.50 8.99 2.11
CA PRO A 48 8.65 10.13 3.01
C PRO A 48 10.13 10.49 3.17
N THR A 49 10.42 11.80 3.20
CA THR A 49 11.75 12.31 3.54
C THR A 49 11.94 12.24 5.05
N LEU A 50 12.51 11.13 5.54
CA LEU A 50 12.70 10.89 6.97
C LEU A 50 13.66 11.89 7.64
N LYS A 51 14.62 12.42 6.87
CA LYS A 51 15.63 13.38 7.35
C LYS A 51 15.66 14.63 6.48
N PRO A 52 14.69 15.56 6.61
CA PRO A 52 14.68 16.74 5.77
C PRO A 52 15.79 17.73 6.18
N LYS A 53 16.51 18.26 5.19
CA LYS A 53 17.72 19.09 5.40
C LYS A 53 17.50 20.25 6.37
N HIS A 54 16.40 20.97 6.22
CA HIS A 54 16.09 22.17 7.01
C HIS A 54 15.80 21.88 8.50
N LEU A 55 15.73 20.59 8.91
CA LEU A 55 15.73 20.19 10.32
C LEU A 55 17.13 19.90 10.87
N PHE A 56 18.04 19.41 10.02
CA PHE A 56 19.31 18.80 10.44
C PHE A 56 20.55 19.53 9.91
N SER A 57 20.37 20.64 9.20
CA SER A 57 21.44 21.43 8.61
C SER A 57 21.28 22.90 9.01
N GLY A 58 22.41 23.56 9.25
CA GLY A 58 22.46 24.94 9.72
C GLY A 58 22.53 25.04 11.24
N LYS A 59 22.95 26.21 11.73
CA LYS A 59 22.94 26.59 13.15
C LYS A 59 22.11 27.86 13.29
N ARG A 60 21.38 27.99 14.40
CA ARG A 60 20.65 29.23 14.71
C ARG A 60 21.64 30.31 15.11
N SER A 61 21.60 31.45 14.41
CA SER A 61 22.34 32.66 14.78
C SER A 61 21.51 33.55 15.71
N SER A 62 22.11 34.61 16.26
CA SER A 62 21.36 35.70 16.87
C SER A 62 20.55 36.46 15.81
N GLY A 63 19.29 36.79 16.10
CA GLY A 63 18.39 37.48 15.18
C GLY A 63 17.25 36.60 14.65
N LYS A 64 17.05 36.59 13.33
CA LYS A 64 15.92 35.91 12.66
C LYS A 64 16.05 34.38 12.77
N THR A 65 14.92 33.73 13.04
CA THR A 65 14.78 32.26 13.08
C THR A 65 13.97 31.77 11.87
N ASP A 66 14.24 30.54 11.44
CA ASP A 66 13.59 29.90 10.30
C ASP A 66 12.15 29.45 10.60
N ARG A 67 11.83 29.18 11.87
CA ARG A 67 10.48 28.81 12.34
C ARG A 67 10.09 29.67 13.54
N ARG A 68 8.78 29.87 13.70
CA ARG A 68 8.15 30.64 14.79
C ARG A 68 8.30 29.94 16.13
#